data_AF-A0A1H8GXU0-F1
#
_entry.id   AF-A0A1H8GXU0-F1
#
_cell.length_a   1.000
_cell.length_b   1.000
_cell.length_c   1.000
_cell.angle_alpha   90.00
_cell.angle_beta   90.00
_cell.angle_gamma   90.00
#
_symmetry.space_group_name_H-M   'P 1'
#
loop_
_entity.id
_entity.type
_entity.pdbx_description
1 polymer ?
#
loop_
_entity_poly.entity_id
_entity_poly.type
_entity_poly.pdbx_seq_one_letter_code
_entity_poly.pdbx_strand_id
1 'polypeptide(L)'
;MLIDIEFKQYLIDECNERLKEHYSDEEYRKYSVKGTDELCHRIAKGIYYTGLNFNHYIELFSEDKIIERWDSFSIIRKTEDGNIDWDYFNKCSDEGVESKGNYGVCDDYQQVLDQYPELEIDDRKFVLGLSKTTKRNQSSSGGWRWEKWGEYIGKQNSQADYLYDEPEIEEIYCYHIYEIA
;
A
#
# COMPACT_ATOMS: atom_id res chain seq x y z
N MET A 1 8.15 -2.26 12.99
CA MET A 1 7.85 -0.90 13.43
C MET A 1 7.65 0.00 12.22
N LEU A 2 6.56 0.77 12.22
CA LEU A 2 6.32 1.79 11.20
C LEU A 2 7.28 2.96 11.39
N ILE A 3 7.93 3.36 10.30
CA ILE A 3 8.87 4.49 10.27
C ILE A 3 8.51 5.45 9.14
N ASP A 4 8.86 6.72 9.30
CA ASP A 4 8.70 7.69 8.21
C ASP A 4 9.89 7.59 7.25
N ILE A 5 9.61 7.62 5.94
CA ILE A 5 10.60 7.81 4.88
C ILE A 5 11.00 9.29 4.81
N GLU A 6 12.30 9.53 4.69
CA GLU A 6 12.85 10.84 4.38
C GLU A 6 12.97 11.01 2.86
N PHE A 7 11.93 11.58 2.25
CA PHE A 7 11.94 11.85 0.82
C PHE A 7 12.81 13.06 0.50
N LYS A 8 13.67 12.90 -0.51
CA LYS A 8 14.48 13.95 -1.15
C LYS A 8 13.57 14.81 -2.02
N GLN A 9 12.94 15.81 -1.40
CA GLN A 9 11.97 16.69 -2.05
C GLN A 9 12.47 17.29 -3.37
N TYR A 10 13.76 17.64 -3.46
CA TYR A 10 14.33 18.19 -4.69
C TYR A 10 14.27 17.23 -5.89
N LEU A 11 14.35 15.90 -5.67
CA LEU A 11 14.21 14.91 -6.74
C LEU A 11 12.75 14.75 -7.17
N ILE A 12 11.82 14.86 -6.22
CA ILE A 12 10.37 14.86 -6.48
C ILE A 12 10.01 16.08 -7.32
N ASP A 13 10.50 17.25 -6.93
CA ASP A 13 10.28 18.51 -7.64
C ASP A 13 10.85 18.45 -9.06
N GLU A 14 12.08 17.95 -9.23
CA GLU A 14 12.69 17.77 -10.56
C GLU A 14 11.88 16.79 -11.44
N CYS A 15 11.40 15.69 -10.87
CA CYS A 15 10.57 14.73 -11.59
C CYS A 15 9.24 15.34 -12.02
N ASN A 16 8.60 16.10 -11.13
CA ASN A 16 7.36 16.82 -11.40
C ASN A 16 7.51 17.86 -12.52
N GLU A 17 8.59 18.66 -12.49
CA GLU A 17 8.87 19.64 -13.56
C GLU A 17 9.07 18.95 -14.92
N ARG A 18 9.84 17.85 -14.97
CA ARG A 18 10.01 17.06 -16.20
C ARG A 18 8.69 16.48 -16.71
N LEU A 19 7.82 16.00 -15.83
CA LEU A 19 6.50 15.50 -16.23
C LEU A 19 5.63 16.63 -16.81
N LYS A 20 5.67 17.84 -16.23
CA LYS A 20 4.95 19.02 -16.75
C LYS A 20 5.45 19.47 -18.13
N GLU A 21 6.71 19.21 -18.48
CA GLU A 21 7.23 19.46 -19.84
C GLU A 21 6.67 18.48 -20.89
N HIS A 22 6.30 17.27 -20.46
CA HIS A 22 5.92 16.17 -21.36
C HIS A 22 4.42 15.91 -21.47
N TYR A 23 3.64 16.36 -20.48
CA TYR A 23 2.20 16.09 -20.39
C TYR A 23 1.41 17.39 -20.25
N SER A 24 0.21 17.42 -20.83
CA SER A 24 -0.74 18.49 -20.53
C SER A 24 -1.16 18.47 -19.06
N ASP A 25 -1.63 19.61 -18.52
CA ASP A 25 -2.13 19.70 -17.14
C ASP A 25 -3.21 18.65 -16.82
N GLU A 26 -4.03 18.29 -17.80
CA GLU A 26 -5.08 17.27 -17.67
C GLU A 26 -4.49 15.86 -17.56
N GLU A 27 -3.47 15.56 -18.37
CA GLU A 27 -2.75 14.28 -18.31
C GLU A 27 -1.92 14.17 -17.04
N TYR A 28 -1.22 15.23 -16.63
CA TYR A 28 -0.43 15.26 -15.40
C TYR A 28 -1.30 14.99 -14.16
N ARG A 29 -2.48 15.61 -14.08
CA ARG A 29 -3.44 15.39 -12.98
C ARG A 29 -3.92 13.94 -12.87
N LYS A 30 -3.95 13.19 -13.97
CA LYS A 30 -4.32 11.77 -13.98
C LYS A 30 -3.29 10.89 -13.24
N TYR A 31 -2.02 11.28 -13.27
CA TYR A 31 -0.92 10.52 -12.65
C TYR A 31 -0.53 11.03 -11.25
N SER A 32 -0.99 12.23 -10.89
CA SER A 32 -0.78 12.80 -9.56
C SER A 32 -1.67 12.18 -8.47
N VAL A 33 -1.21 12.19 -7.20
CA VAL A 33 -2.08 11.83 -6.08
C VAL A 33 -3.16 12.90 -5.95
N LYS A 34 -4.41 12.59 -6.26
CA LYS A 34 -5.56 13.49 -6.07
C LYS A 34 -5.46 14.88 -6.75
N GLY A 35 -4.77 15.03 -7.88
CA GLY A 35 -4.63 16.36 -8.48
C GLY A 35 -3.85 17.35 -7.60
N THR A 36 -3.05 16.84 -6.65
CA THR A 36 -2.03 17.62 -5.93
C THR A 36 -0.70 17.47 -6.67
N ASP A 37 0.22 18.44 -6.53
CA ASP A 37 1.59 18.29 -7.04
C ASP A 37 2.43 17.26 -6.24
N GLU A 38 1.80 16.44 -5.39
CA GLU A 38 2.50 15.52 -4.48
C GLU A 38 2.45 14.07 -5.00
N LEU A 39 3.61 13.43 -5.12
CA LEU A 39 3.74 12.01 -5.50
C LEU A 39 3.31 11.05 -4.38
N CYS A 40 3.42 11.50 -3.12
CA CYS A 40 2.94 10.79 -1.95
C CYS A 40 2.63 11.79 -0.83
N HIS A 41 1.65 11.47 0.02
CA HIS A 41 1.23 12.32 1.12
C HIS A 41 1.19 11.52 2.42
N ARG A 42 1.99 11.92 3.42
CA ARG A 42 2.02 11.26 4.73
C ARG A 42 0.74 11.57 5.50
N ILE A 43 0.03 10.53 5.95
CA ILE A 43 -1.19 10.67 6.77
C ILE A 43 -0.98 10.29 8.24
N ALA A 44 -0.05 9.38 8.52
CA ALA A 44 0.36 9.00 9.87
C ALA A 44 1.82 8.49 9.82
N LYS A 45 2.39 8.14 10.98
CA LYS A 45 3.77 7.62 11.05
C LYS A 45 3.91 6.37 10.19
N GLY A 46 4.74 6.42 9.17
CA GLY A 46 4.96 5.34 8.21
C GLY A 46 3.76 5.00 7.33
N ILE A 47 2.74 5.86 7.26
CA ILE A 47 1.53 5.62 6.46
C ILE A 47 1.32 6.76 5.47
N TYR A 48 1.16 6.41 4.20
CA TYR A 48 1.14 7.36 3.10
C TYR A 48 -0.04 7.09 2.16
N TYR A 49 -0.68 8.16 1.68
CA TYR A 49 -1.41 8.10 0.42
C TYR A 49 -0.43 8.16 -0.75
N THR A 50 -0.62 7.29 -1.72
CA THR A 50 0.35 7.04 -2.81
C THR A 50 -0.39 6.69 -4.10
N GLY A 51 0.35 6.60 -5.21
CA GLY A 51 -0.10 5.88 -6.40
C GLY A 51 0.27 4.39 -6.34
N LEU A 52 -0.18 3.60 -7.33
CA LEU A 52 0.04 2.15 -7.38
C LEU A 52 1.52 1.72 -7.43
N ASN A 53 2.43 2.65 -7.69
CA ASN A 53 3.86 2.42 -7.89
C ASN A 53 4.71 3.00 -6.74
N PHE A 54 4.22 2.94 -5.50
CA PHE A 54 4.92 3.53 -4.35
C PHE A 54 6.33 2.97 -4.15
N ASN A 55 6.56 1.71 -4.54
CA ASN A 55 7.88 1.09 -4.50
C ASN A 55 8.94 1.92 -5.27
N HIS A 56 8.60 2.39 -6.46
CA HIS A 56 9.50 3.21 -7.26
C HIS A 56 9.74 4.58 -6.62
N TYR A 57 8.78 5.11 -5.86
CA TYR A 57 8.97 6.39 -5.19
C TYR A 57 9.97 6.27 -4.05
N ILE A 58 9.91 5.18 -3.29
CA ILE A 58 10.90 4.88 -2.24
C ILE A 58 12.30 4.80 -2.87
N GLU A 59 12.46 3.98 -3.91
CA GLU A 59 13.75 3.74 -4.54
C GLU A 59 14.36 4.97 -5.24
N LEU A 60 13.52 5.79 -5.88
CA LEU A 60 13.99 6.96 -6.63
C LEU A 60 14.19 8.19 -5.75
N PHE A 61 13.39 8.34 -4.70
CA PHE A 61 13.29 9.59 -3.95
C PHE A 61 13.68 9.48 -2.48
N SER A 62 14.14 8.33 -1.98
CA SER A 62 14.77 8.25 -0.65
C SER A 62 16.10 7.51 -0.70
N GLU A 63 16.76 7.37 0.45
CA GLU A 63 17.95 6.51 0.59
C GLU A 63 17.59 5.08 0.98
N ASP A 64 16.33 4.86 1.37
CA ASP A 64 15.83 3.58 1.80
C ASP A 64 15.74 2.62 0.62
N LYS A 65 15.98 1.35 0.90
CA LYS A 65 15.79 0.28 -0.08
C LYS A 65 14.66 -0.63 0.35
N ILE A 66 13.85 -1.03 -0.61
CA ILE A 66 12.86 -2.09 -0.39
C ILE A 66 13.62 -3.39 -0.24
N ILE A 67 13.33 -4.09 0.84
CA ILE A 67 13.87 -5.43 1.07
C ILE A 67 13.01 -6.40 0.25
N GLU A 68 13.41 -6.65 -0.99
CA GLU A 68 12.73 -7.57 -1.89
C GLU A 68 12.86 -9.02 -1.41
N ARG A 69 11.86 -9.51 -0.68
CA ARG A 69 11.58 -10.95 -0.57
C ARG A 69 10.18 -11.21 -1.08
N TRP A 70 10.13 -11.70 -2.32
CA TRP A 70 8.92 -12.08 -3.05
C TRP A 70 8.32 -13.42 -2.61
N ASP A 71 8.92 -14.09 -1.63
CA ASP A 71 8.27 -15.22 -0.97
C ASP A 71 7.48 -14.64 0.20
N SER A 72 6.16 -14.59 0.00
CA SER A 72 5.13 -14.58 1.04
C SER A 72 5.51 -13.86 2.33
N PHE A 73 4.84 -12.73 2.55
CA PHE A 73 4.71 -12.06 3.85
C PHE A 73 4.01 -12.95 4.88
N SER A 74 4.52 -14.16 5.11
CA SER A 74 4.65 -14.61 6.47
C SER A 74 5.50 -13.54 7.14
N ILE A 75 4.85 -12.70 7.94
CA ILE A 75 5.53 -11.89 8.94
C ILE A 75 6.11 -12.94 9.87
N ILE A 76 7.27 -13.44 9.46
CA ILE A 76 8.02 -14.42 10.21
C ILE A 76 8.55 -13.62 11.37
N ARG A 77 7.86 -13.77 12.50
CA ARG A 77 8.38 -13.39 13.79
C ARG A 77 9.77 -14.03 13.90
N LYS A 78 10.77 -13.23 14.23
CA LYS A 78 12.10 -13.74 14.55
C LYS A 78 12.22 -13.89 16.06
N THR A 79 12.90 -14.94 16.50
CA THR A 79 13.34 -15.10 17.88
C THR A 79 14.42 -14.07 18.21
N GLU A 80 14.73 -13.85 19.49
CA GLU A 80 15.73 -12.85 19.94
C GLU A 80 17.14 -13.08 19.34
N ASP A 81 17.45 -14.31 18.92
CA ASP A 81 18.69 -14.71 18.24
C ASP A 81 18.64 -14.56 16.70
N GLY A 82 17.53 -14.01 16.16
CA GLY A 82 17.35 -13.70 14.74
C GLY A 82 16.92 -14.87 13.87
N ASN A 83 16.63 -16.03 14.45
CA ASN A 83 16.09 -17.19 13.75
C ASN A 83 14.59 -17.03 13.48
N ILE A 84 14.07 -17.81 12.53
CA ILE A 84 12.63 -17.91 12.27
C ILE A 84 11.95 -18.50 13.52
N ASP A 85 10.94 -17.81 14.05
CA ASP A 85 10.06 -18.35 15.10
C ASP A 85 9.13 -19.39 14.47
N TRP A 86 9.66 -20.60 14.34
CA TRP A 86 8.94 -21.74 13.78
C TRP A 86 7.72 -22.12 14.61
N ASP A 87 7.71 -21.84 15.92
CA ASP A 87 6.54 -22.13 16.77
C ASP A 87 5.39 -21.18 16.45
N TYR A 88 5.67 -19.89 16.25
CA TYR A 88 4.69 -18.92 15.77
C TYR A 88 4.21 -19.26 14.34
N PHE A 89 5.14 -19.58 13.44
CA PHE A 89 4.81 -19.98 12.07
C PHE A 89 3.91 -21.22 12.04
N ASN A 90 4.26 -22.27 12.79
CA ASN A 90 3.49 -23.51 12.86
C ASN A 90 2.13 -23.30 13.52
N LYS A 91 2.03 -22.43 14.52
CA LYS A 91 0.75 -22.06 15.12
C LYS A 91 -0.18 -21.39 14.11
N CYS A 92 0.34 -20.45 13.30
CA CYS A 92 -0.43 -19.84 12.22
C CYS A 92 -0.88 -20.89 11.21
N SER A 93 0.00 -21.81 10.78
CA SER A 93 -0.38 -22.85 9.82
C SER A 93 -1.39 -23.86 10.37
N ASP A 94 -1.28 -24.25 11.65
CA ASP A 94 -2.16 -25.23 12.29
C ASP A 94 -3.56 -24.67 12.61
N GLU A 95 -3.66 -23.36 12.84
CA GLU A 95 -4.93 -22.63 12.98
C GLU A 95 -5.59 -22.34 11.61
N GLY A 96 -4.98 -22.79 10.49
CA GLY A 96 -5.47 -22.51 9.14
C GLY A 96 -5.34 -21.03 8.75
N VAL A 97 -4.44 -20.28 9.39
CA VAL A 97 -4.15 -18.89 9.06
C VAL A 97 -3.41 -18.90 7.73
N GLU A 98 -4.15 -18.67 6.64
CA GLU A 98 -3.56 -18.37 5.33
C GLU A 98 -2.51 -17.27 5.50
N SER A 99 -1.37 -17.41 4.82
CA SER A 99 -0.33 -16.39 4.84
C SER A 99 -0.95 -15.05 4.46
N LYS A 100 -0.98 -14.10 5.39
CA LYS A 100 -1.54 -12.77 5.14
C LYS A 100 -0.71 -12.10 4.05
N GLY A 101 -1.36 -11.69 2.96
CA GLY A 101 -0.67 -10.95 1.90
C GLY A 101 -0.16 -9.60 2.41
N ASN A 102 0.95 -9.10 1.88
CA ASN A 102 1.39 -7.72 2.18
C ASN A 102 0.61 -6.66 1.39
N TYR A 103 -0.43 -7.06 0.68
CA TYR A 103 -1.26 -6.18 -0.11
C TYR A 103 -2.70 -6.67 -0.11
N GLY A 104 -3.60 -5.76 -0.36
CA GLY A 104 -5.03 -6.04 -0.34
C GLY A 104 -5.84 -4.77 -0.49
N VAL A 105 -7.10 -4.84 -0.06
CA VAL A 105 -8.07 -3.77 -0.18
C VAL A 105 -8.67 -3.48 1.20
N CYS A 106 -8.75 -2.21 1.57
CA CYS A 106 -9.38 -1.76 2.81
C CYS A 106 -10.22 -0.50 2.58
N ASP A 107 -11.06 -0.17 3.56
CA ASP A 107 -11.78 1.10 3.61
C ASP A 107 -10.95 2.20 4.27
N ASP A 108 -10.11 1.80 5.22
CA ASP A 108 -9.26 2.68 6.01
C ASP A 108 -7.99 1.95 6.45
N TYR A 109 -6.92 2.71 6.70
CA TYR A 109 -5.63 2.14 7.10
C TYR A 109 -5.67 1.49 8.48
N GLN A 110 -6.59 1.88 9.36
CA GLN A 110 -6.73 1.27 10.69
C GLN A 110 -7.05 -0.22 10.58
N GLN A 111 -7.82 -0.63 9.56
CA GLN A 111 -8.10 -2.05 9.31
C GLN A 111 -6.82 -2.84 8.98
N VAL A 112 -5.86 -2.20 8.31
CA VAL A 112 -4.54 -2.80 8.07
C VAL A 112 -3.79 -2.93 9.40
N LEU A 113 -3.75 -1.89 10.23
CA LEU A 113 -3.06 -1.96 11.52
C LEU A 113 -3.68 -3.02 12.46
N ASP A 114 -5.01 -3.13 12.46
CA ASP A 114 -5.75 -4.14 13.23
C ASP A 114 -5.41 -5.57 12.74
N GLN A 115 -5.21 -5.73 11.43
CA GLN A 115 -4.84 -7.00 10.80
C GLN A 115 -3.36 -7.35 10.99
N TYR A 116 -2.48 -6.35 11.12
CA TYR A 116 -1.02 -6.50 11.21
C TYR A 116 -0.42 -5.76 12.42
N PRO A 117 -0.77 -6.13 13.67
CA PRO A 117 -0.25 -5.48 14.87
C PRO A 117 1.28 -5.52 14.99
N GLU A 118 1.94 -6.49 14.37
CA GLU A 118 3.39 -6.59 14.21
C GLU A 118 4.05 -5.36 13.58
N LEU A 119 3.33 -4.60 12.75
CA LEU A 119 3.86 -3.38 12.15
C LEU A 119 4.25 -2.36 13.21
N GLU A 120 3.68 -2.41 14.42
CA GLU A 120 4.02 -1.51 15.51
C GLU A 120 5.15 -2.03 16.40
N ILE A 121 5.27 -3.35 16.56
CA ILE A 121 6.15 -3.97 17.58
C ILE A 121 7.40 -4.66 17.04
N ASP A 122 7.44 -5.01 15.76
CA ASP A 122 8.60 -5.68 15.15
C ASP A 122 9.79 -4.71 15.02
N ASP A 123 11.04 -5.16 15.17
CA ASP A 123 12.21 -4.27 15.04
C ASP A 123 12.53 -3.92 13.58
N ARG A 124 12.00 -4.67 12.62
CA ARG A 124 12.11 -4.36 11.19
C ARG A 124 11.37 -3.05 10.88
N LYS A 125 11.84 -2.35 9.86
CA LYS A 125 11.28 -1.05 9.46
C LYS A 125 10.26 -1.26 8.36
N PHE A 126 9.06 -0.70 8.53
CA PHE A 126 7.99 -0.82 7.55
C PHE A 126 7.38 0.53 7.20
N VAL A 127 6.77 0.56 6.02
CA VAL A 127 5.86 1.62 5.57
C VAL A 127 4.62 1.02 4.92
N LEU A 128 3.51 1.75 5.02
CA LEU A 128 2.21 1.42 4.45
C LEU A 128 1.85 2.44 3.37
N GLY A 129 1.75 1.97 2.13
CA GLY A 129 1.24 2.75 1.00
C GLY A 129 -0.24 2.47 0.77
N LEU A 130 -1.04 3.53 0.58
CA LEU A 130 -2.47 3.46 0.30
C LEU A 130 -2.78 4.15 -1.03
N SER A 131 -3.19 3.37 -2.02
CA SER A 131 -3.66 3.86 -3.31
C SER A 131 -5.17 4.00 -3.28
N LYS A 132 -5.66 5.24 -3.26
CA LYS A 132 -7.10 5.53 -3.28
C LYS A 132 -7.70 5.22 -4.65
N THR A 133 -8.74 4.39 -4.66
CA THR A 133 -9.55 4.13 -5.85
C THR A 133 -10.96 4.67 -5.59
N THR A 134 -11.47 5.51 -6.49
CA THR A 134 -12.83 6.06 -6.39
C THR A 134 -13.68 5.60 -7.54
N LYS A 135 -14.94 5.28 -7.27
CA LYS A 135 -15.93 4.83 -8.24
C LYS A 135 -16.12 5.81 -9.39
N ARG A 136 -16.23 7.11 -9.07
CA ARG A 136 -16.36 8.19 -10.07
C ARG A 136 -15.23 8.26 -11.11
N ASN A 137 -14.05 7.73 -10.78
CA ASN A 137 -12.89 7.71 -11.67
C ASN A 137 -12.73 6.36 -12.39
N GLN A 138 -13.64 5.41 -12.19
CA GLN A 138 -13.60 4.12 -12.88
C GLN A 138 -14.35 4.19 -14.21
N SER A 139 -13.79 3.51 -15.22
CA SER A 139 -14.46 3.28 -16.49
C SER A 139 -15.64 2.33 -16.29
N SER A 140 -16.75 2.57 -17.00
CA SER A 140 -17.88 1.64 -17.10
C SER A 140 -17.55 0.34 -17.83
N SER A 141 -16.34 0.23 -18.40
CA SER A 141 -15.82 -0.99 -19.03
C SER A 141 -14.34 -1.16 -18.67
N GLY A 142 -14.01 -2.26 -17.98
CA GLY A 142 -12.62 -2.64 -17.68
C GLY A 142 -11.95 -1.85 -16.55
N GLY A 143 -12.71 -1.28 -15.62
CA GLY A 143 -12.20 -0.60 -14.43
C GLY A 143 -11.68 -1.55 -13.34
N TRP A 144 -11.51 -1.01 -12.13
CA TRP A 144 -11.11 -1.77 -10.94
C TRP A 144 -12.13 -2.88 -10.59
N ARG A 145 -11.63 -4.09 -10.28
CA ARG A 145 -12.41 -5.32 -10.03
C ARG A 145 -11.90 -6.07 -8.80
N TRP A 146 -12.79 -6.49 -7.90
CA TRP A 146 -12.42 -7.05 -6.58
C TRP A 146 -11.41 -8.20 -6.62
N GLU A 147 -11.60 -9.18 -7.50
CA GLU A 147 -10.74 -10.37 -7.59
C GLU A 147 -9.28 -10.10 -7.98
N LYS A 148 -8.90 -8.86 -8.33
CA LYS A 148 -7.56 -8.53 -8.86
C LYS A 148 -6.58 -7.94 -7.85
N TRP A 149 -7.04 -7.48 -6.68
CA TRP A 149 -6.26 -6.58 -5.83
C TRP A 149 -5.96 -7.13 -4.43
N GLY A 150 -6.06 -8.45 -4.26
CA GLY A 150 -5.84 -9.13 -2.99
C GLY A 150 -7.10 -9.21 -2.12
N GLU A 151 -6.91 -9.66 -0.88
CA GLU A 151 -8.01 -9.82 0.08
C GLU A 151 -8.62 -8.45 0.44
N TYR A 152 -9.95 -8.41 0.53
CA TYR A 152 -10.66 -7.25 1.04
C TYR A 152 -10.91 -7.40 2.54
N ILE A 153 -10.23 -6.57 3.34
CA ILE A 153 -10.33 -6.54 4.81
C ILE A 153 -11.22 -5.40 5.31
N GLY A 154 -11.96 -4.77 4.40
CA GLY A 154 -12.92 -3.72 4.74
C GLY A 154 -14.19 -4.27 5.40
N LYS A 155 -15.08 -3.33 5.74
CA LYS A 155 -16.38 -3.54 6.39
C LYS A 155 -17.54 -3.14 5.50
N GLN A 156 -17.31 -2.46 4.37
CA GLN A 156 -18.37 -2.20 3.38
C GLN A 156 -18.83 -3.51 2.74
N ASN A 157 -20.09 -3.57 2.29
CA ASN A 157 -20.69 -4.75 1.70
C ASN A 157 -20.63 -4.68 0.17
N SER A 158 -19.66 -5.37 -0.43
CA SER A 158 -19.53 -5.47 -1.89
C SER A 158 -20.67 -6.30 -2.49
N GLN A 159 -21.29 -5.79 -3.56
CA GLN A 159 -22.42 -6.42 -4.26
C GLN A 159 -22.20 -6.59 -5.76
N ALA A 160 -21.06 -6.13 -6.28
CA ALA A 160 -20.73 -6.20 -7.69
C ALA A 160 -19.28 -6.60 -7.91
N ASP A 161 -18.96 -7.09 -9.11
CA ASP A 161 -17.59 -7.46 -9.47
C ASP A 161 -16.67 -6.24 -9.60
N TYR A 162 -17.20 -5.12 -10.09
CA TYR A 162 -16.47 -3.90 -10.37
C TYR A 162 -16.90 -2.77 -9.44
N LEU A 163 -15.94 -1.94 -9.02
CA LEU A 163 -16.24 -0.77 -8.18
C LEU A 163 -17.20 0.22 -8.89
N TYR A 164 -17.14 0.31 -10.22
CA TYR A 164 -18.07 1.15 -10.99
C TYR A 164 -19.54 0.75 -10.76
N ASP A 165 -19.79 -0.55 -10.63
CA ASP A 165 -21.13 -1.13 -10.51
C ASP A 165 -21.61 -1.26 -9.05
N GLU A 166 -20.76 -0.95 -8.07
CA GLU A 166 -21.14 -1.02 -6.65
C GLU A 166 -22.25 -0.01 -6.31
N PRO A 167 -23.33 -0.40 -5.63
CA PRO A 167 -24.43 0.50 -5.35
C PRO A 167 -24.09 1.54 -4.27
N GLU A 168 -23.30 1.15 -3.26
CA GLU A 168 -23.07 1.95 -2.05
C GLU A 168 -21.59 2.31 -1.82
N ILE A 169 -20.66 1.59 -2.45
CA ILE A 169 -19.22 1.78 -2.26
C ILE A 169 -18.73 2.83 -3.25
N GLU A 170 -18.31 3.98 -2.72
CA GLU A 170 -17.81 5.10 -3.54
C GLU A 170 -16.28 5.17 -3.58
N GLU A 171 -15.62 4.64 -2.55
CA GLU A 171 -14.17 4.63 -2.46
C GLU A 171 -13.63 3.45 -1.64
N ILE A 172 -12.43 3.03 -2.01
CA ILE A 172 -11.63 1.99 -1.37
C ILE A 172 -10.15 2.36 -1.47
N TYR A 173 -9.31 1.72 -0.67
CA TYR A 173 -7.86 1.86 -0.73
C TYR A 173 -7.22 0.51 -1.01
N CYS A 174 -6.38 0.45 -2.04
CA CYS A 174 -5.45 -0.67 -2.21
C CYS A 174 -4.23 -0.40 -1.34
N TYR A 175 -3.96 -1.29 -0.40
CA TYR A 175 -2.82 -1.15 0.51
C TYR A 175 -1.64 -2.01 0.05
N HIS A 176 -0.43 -1.55 0.34
CA HIS A 176 0.81 -2.32 0.24
C HIS A 176 1.69 -2.03 1.46
N ILE A 177 2.21 -3.08 2.08
CA ILE A 177 3.19 -3.01 3.17
C ILE A 177 4.58 -3.28 2.59
N TYR A 178 5.52 -2.38 2.84
CA TYR A 178 6.90 -2.48 2.39
C TYR A 178 7.83 -2.58 3.60
N GLU A 179 8.71 -3.58 3.60
CA GLU A 179 9.88 -3.62 4.49
C GLU A 179 11.02 -2.81 3.86
N ILE A 180 11.66 -1.94 4.63
CA ILE A 180 12.72 -1.05 4.14
C ILE A 180 14.00 -1.11 4.99
N ALA A 181 15.15 -0.83 4.40
CA ALA A 181 16.46 -0.79 5.05
C ALA A 181 17.21 0.52 4.82
#